data_AF-A0A7X6CD78-F1
#
_entry.id   AF-A0A7X6CD78-F1
#
_cell.length_a   1.000
_cell.length_b   1.000
_cell.length_c   1.000
_cell.angle_alpha   90.00
_cell.angle_beta   90.00
_cell.angle_gamma   90.00
#
_symmetry.space_group_name_H-M   'P 1'
#
loop_
_entity.id
_entity.type
_entity.pdbx_description
1 polymer ?
#
loop_
_entity_poly.entity_id
_entity_poly.type
_entity_poly.pdbx_seq_one_letter_code
_entity_poly.pdbx_strand_id
1 'polypeptide(L)' 'MSNFNSRKLEGTPSWMRFAPYLALGILIFSLNSASELNYFLRGYLVIIEAQAGIVLLYFAMSKLRTNKNK' A
#
# COMPACT_ATOMS: atom_id res chain seq x y z
N MET A 1 -20.77 -18.91 36.85
CA MET A 1 -19.44 -18.50 36.33
C MET A 1 -19.47 -18.54 34.82
N SER A 2 -19.64 -17.40 34.16
CA SER A 2 -19.62 -17.28 32.71
C SER A 2 -18.19 -17.38 32.21
N ASN A 3 -17.85 -18.50 31.56
CA ASN A 3 -16.62 -18.68 30.79
C ASN A 3 -16.66 -17.74 29.58
N PHE A 4 -16.26 -16.47 29.79
CA PHE A 4 -15.89 -15.55 28.72
C PHE A 4 -14.56 -16.03 28.14
N ASN A 5 -14.65 -17.12 27.39
CA ASN A 5 -13.60 -17.60 26.51
C ASN A 5 -13.28 -16.48 25.52
N SER A 6 -12.26 -15.69 25.85
CA SER A 6 -11.14 -15.27 25.02
C SER A 6 -11.24 -15.62 23.54
N ARG A 7 -12.25 -15.12 22.84
CA ARG A 7 -12.21 -15.01 21.38
C ARG A 7 -11.31 -13.82 21.06
N LYS A 8 -10.02 -14.11 21.19
CA LYS A 8 -8.91 -13.55 20.42
C LYS A 8 -9.47 -12.90 19.16
N LEU A 9 -9.42 -11.57 19.11
CA LEU A 9 -9.66 -10.75 17.92
C LEU A 9 -8.50 -10.96 16.93
N GLU A 10 -8.23 -12.21 16.58
CA GLU A 10 -7.11 -12.62 15.75
C GLU A 10 -7.57 -12.81 14.31
N GLY A 11 -7.76 -11.68 13.65
CA GLY A 11 -7.90 -11.63 12.22
C GLY A 11 -7.76 -10.18 11.82
N THR A 12 -6.59 -9.80 11.29
CA THR A 12 -6.45 -8.51 10.62
C THR A 12 -7.60 -8.41 9.60
N PRO A 13 -8.48 -7.39 9.69
CA PRO A 13 -9.65 -7.30 8.83
C PRO A 13 -9.22 -7.42 7.37
N SER A 14 -9.98 -8.17 6.57
CA SER A 14 -9.60 -8.50 5.18
C SER A 14 -9.33 -7.26 4.32
N TRP A 15 -9.88 -6.10 4.70
CA TRP A 15 -9.62 -4.81 4.06
C TRP A 15 -8.20 -4.30 4.27
N MET A 16 -7.51 -4.62 5.38
CA MET A 16 -6.13 -4.18 5.62
C MET A 16 -5.15 -4.62 4.53
N ARG A 17 -5.47 -5.66 3.76
CA ARG A 17 -4.69 -6.06 2.57
C ARG A 17 -4.61 -4.96 1.51
N PHE A 18 -5.58 -4.06 1.45
CA PHE A 18 -5.63 -2.95 0.48
C PHE A 18 -4.91 -1.69 0.97
N ALA A 19 -4.59 -1.59 2.26
CA ALA A 19 -3.91 -0.44 2.86
C ALA A 19 -2.61 -0.04 2.13
N PRO A 20 -1.68 -0.96 1.78
CA PRO A 20 -0.46 -0.56 1.07
C PRO A 20 -0.75 0.01 -0.32
N TYR A 21 -1.75 -0.52 -1.02
CA TYR A 21 -2.14 -0.05 -2.36
C TYR A 21 -2.75 1.35 -2.30
N LEU A 22 -3.60 1.60 -1.30
CA LEU A 22 -4.18 2.92 -1.05
C LEU A 22 -3.08 3.94 -0.70
N ALA A 23 -2.15 3.57 0.18
CA ALA A 23 -1.04 4.42 0.58
C ALA A 23 -0.15 4.80 -0.63
N LEU A 24 0.16 3.84 -1.50
CA LEU A 24 0.91 4.10 -2.72
C LEU A 24 0.14 5.02 -3.68
N GLY A 25 -1.16 4.80 -3.87
CA GLY A 25 -2.01 5.66 -4.69
C GLY A 25 -2.02 7.11 -4.21
N ILE A 26 -2.17 7.32 -2.89
CA ILE A 26 -2.13 8.65 -2.27
C ILE A 26 -0.75 9.30 -2.47
N LEU A 27 0.33 8.54 -2.36
CA LEU A 27 1.70 9.05 -2.55
C LEU A 27 1.91 9.54 -3.98
N ILE A 28 1.62 8.71 -4.99
CA ILE A 28 1.75 9.07 -6.41
C ILE A 28 0.84 10.27 -6.74
N PHE A 29 -0.40 10.26 -6.25
CA PHE A 29 -1.32 11.38 -6.44
C PHE A 29 -0.78 12.68 -5.84
N SER A 30 -0.25 12.64 -4.62
CA SER A 30 0.28 13.82 -3.94
C SER A 30 1.50 14.40 -4.66
N LEU A 31 2.44 13.54 -5.05
CA LEU A 31 3.64 13.94 -5.80
C LEU A 31 3.28 14.58 -7.15
N ASN A 32 2.30 13.99 -7.85
CA ASN A 32 1.84 14.57 -9.10
C ASN A 32 0.99 15.82 -8.89
N SER A 33 0.19 15.92 -7.82
CA SER A 33 -0.65 17.10 -7.57
C SER A 33 0.15 18.35 -7.20
N ALA A 34 1.31 18.19 -6.57
CA ALA A 34 2.19 19.29 -6.18
C ALA A 34 3.12 19.76 -7.31
N SER A 35 3.13 19.05 -8.45
CA SER A 35 4.02 19.30 -9.57
C SER A 35 3.42 20.34 -10.54
N GLU A 36 4.12 21.46 -10.72
CA GLU A 36 3.83 22.47 -11.76
C GLU A 36 4.48 22.13 -13.12
N LEU A 37 4.79 20.85 -13.36
CA LEU A 37 5.37 20.42 -14.62
C LEU A 37 4.35 20.51 -15.77
N ASN A 38 4.88 20.66 -16.99
CA ASN A 38 4.09 20.66 -18.21
C ASN A 38 3.20 19.40 -18.25
N TYR A 39 1.93 19.56 -18.64
CA TYR A 39 0.90 18.53 -18.57
C TYR A 39 1.32 17.20 -19.19
N PHE A 40 1.99 17.24 -20.34
CA PHE A 40 2.50 16.03 -21.00
C PHE A 40 3.60 15.34 -20.18
N LEU A 41 4.54 16.11 -19.63
CA LEU A 41 5.64 15.60 -18.82
C LEU A 41 5.12 14.98 -17.52
N ARG A 42 4.10 15.62 -16.92
CA ARG A 42 3.40 15.13 -15.73
C ARG A 42 2.73 13.79 -16.00
N GLY A 43 2.03 13.64 -17.12
CA GLY A 43 1.42 12.37 -17.51
C GLY A 43 2.43 11.22 -17.65
N TYR A 44 3.59 11.48 -18.27
CA TYR A 44 4.66 10.50 -18.37
C TYR A 44 5.23 10.11 -17.00
N LEU A 45 5.43 11.08 -16.10
CA LEU A 45 5.94 10.82 -14.75
C LEU A 45 4.95 10.00 -13.91
N VAL A 46 3.64 10.28 -13.97
CA VAL A 46 2.61 9.46 -13.30
C VAL A 46 2.75 8.00 -13.70
N ILE A 47 2.91 7.71 -15.00
CA ILE A 47 2.99 6.34 -15.51
C ILE A 47 4.25 5.64 -14.97
N ILE A 48 5.40 6.33 -14.98
CA ILE A 48 6.66 5.80 -14.47
C ILE A 48 6.58 5.56 -12.95
N GLU A 49 6.04 6.52 -12.19
CA GLU A 49 5.87 6.41 -10.74
C GLU A 49 4.90 5.28 -10.36
N ALA A 50 3.84 5.07 -11.13
CA ALA A 50 2.92 3.96 -10.93
C ALA A 50 3.61 2.60 -11.13
N GLN A 51 4.39 2.45 -12.20
CA GLN A 51 5.14 1.21 -12.47
C GLN A 51 6.19 0.95 -11.38
N ALA A 52 7.00 1.96 -11.03
CA ALA A 52 7.99 1.84 -9.97
C ALA A 52 7.34 1.55 -8.61
N GLY A 53 6.21 2.21 -8.33
CA GLY A 53 5.41 2.00 -7.13
C GLY A 53 4.92 0.57 -7.00
N ILE A 54 4.40 -0.04 -8.07
CA ILE A 54 3.96 -1.45 -8.07
C ILE A 54 5.12 -2.39 -7.72
N VAL A 55 6.31 -2.16 -8.28
CA VAL A 55 7.50 -2.97 -7.99
C VAL A 55 7.90 -2.84 -6.51
N LEU A 56 7.96 -1.61 -5.98
CA LEU A 56 8.26 -1.38 -4.56
C LEU A 56 7.22 -2.06 -3.65
N LEU A 57 5.95 -1.98 -4.03
CA LEU A 57 4.85 -2.58 -3.27
C LEU A 57 4.92 -4.11 -3.26
N TYR A 58 5.28 -4.71 -4.39
CA TYR A 58 5.56 -6.15 -4.47
C TYR A 58 6.69 -6.56 -3.51
N PHE A 59 7.82 -5.85 -3.53
CA PHE A 59 8.93 -6.14 -2.63
C PHE A 59 8.57 -5.92 -1.16
N ALA A 60 7.85 -4.84 -0.84
CA ALA A 60 7.38 -4.56 0.52
C ALA A 60 6.48 -5.68 1.03
N MET A 61 5.48 -6.08 0.24
CA MET A 61 4.56 -7.17 0.57
C MET A 61 5.28 -8.52 0.69
N SER A 62 6.24 -8.80 -0.19
CA SER A 62 7.08 -10.01 -0.14
C SER A 62 7.90 -10.06 1.16
N LYS A 63 8.53 -8.95 1.54
CA LYS A 63 9.32 -8.83 2.78
C LYS A 63 8.44 -8.96 4.03
N LEU A 64 7.26 -8.34 4.04
CA LEU A 64 6.29 -8.46 5.13
C LEU A 64 5.80 -9.90 5.31
N ARG A 65 5.56 -10.63 4.21
CA ARG A 65 5.17 -12.04 4.27
C ARG A 65 6.28 -12.92 4.87
N THR A 66 7.53 -12.69 4.49
CA THR A 66 8.69 -13.43 5.04
C THR A 66 8.87 -13.20 6.53
N ASN A 67 8.69 -11.97 7.03
CA ASN A 67 8.77 -11.68 8.46
C ASN A 67 7.61 -12.26 9.28
N LYS A 68 6.46 -12.55 8.66
CA LYS A 68 5.32 -13.16 9.35
C LYS A 68 5.48 -14.68 9.55
N ASN A 69 6.37 -15.31 8.78
CA ASN A 69 6.66 -16.75 8.80
C ASN A 69 7.95 -17.09 9.58
N LYS A 70 8.55 -16.12 10.27
CA LYS A 70 9.74 -16.26 11.10
C LYS A 70 9.38 -15.98 12.54
#